data_AF-A0AB33BXI6-F1
#
_entry.id   AF-A0AB33BXI6-F1
#
_cell.length_a   1.000
_cell.length_b   1.000
_cell.length_c   1.000
_cell.angle_alpha   90.00
_cell.angle_beta   90.00
_cell.angle_gamma   90.00
#
_symmetry.space_group_name_H-M   'P 1'
#
loop_
_entity.id
_entity.type
_entity.pdbx_description
1 polymer ?
#
loop_
_entity_poly.entity_id
_entity_poly.type
_entity_poly.pdbx_seq_one_letter_code
_entity_poly.pdbx_strand_id
1 'polypeptide(L)'
;MTKYNRYTRFRQDTYQLLGNAKDATFDLMDSIMTTRNAYCLGDFSLSPFFRRKWHSTYESIEDCRPNRNQLMKRYVQEIPELEYVLLAIDHTAWELKDAKTMKDRGYQHSAASKNGTVLGQGYSTIVWLPEGERSWALPLRHERITSFETPIAKAKWQLQEVCKTIQQKVLVVLDCEYGNSSWVNQTGSSVCVMQWTGVIGDVTLM
;
A
#
# COMPACT_ATOMS: atom_id res chain seq x y z
N MET A 1 12.36 -25.50 -5.88
CA MET A 1 11.06 -25.12 -6.50
C MET A 1 11.35 -24.26 -7.72
N THR A 2 10.78 -24.57 -8.89
CA THR A 2 11.00 -23.73 -10.09
C THR A 2 10.37 -22.34 -9.90
N LYS A 3 10.94 -21.31 -10.54
CA LYS A 3 10.43 -19.92 -10.49
C LYS A 3 8.94 -19.84 -10.85
N TYR A 4 8.52 -20.65 -11.83
CA TYR A 4 7.13 -20.75 -12.28
C TYR A 4 6.19 -21.30 -11.19
N ASN A 5 6.62 -22.34 -10.47
CA ASN A 5 5.82 -22.91 -9.38
C ASN A 5 5.65 -21.92 -8.22
N ARG A 6 6.68 -21.10 -7.93
CA ARG A 6 6.60 -20.02 -6.93
C ARG A 6 5.51 -19.01 -7.29
N TYR A 7 5.53 -18.47 -8.51
CA TYR A 7 4.53 -17.49 -8.94
C TYR A 7 3.12 -18.05 -9.01
N THR A 8 2.98 -19.29 -9.49
CA THR A 8 1.68 -19.98 -9.51
C THR A 8 1.12 -20.10 -8.10
N ARG A 9 1.94 -20.51 -7.13
CA ARG A 9 1.54 -20.61 -5.73
C ARG A 9 1.18 -19.24 -5.14
N PHE A 10 2.00 -18.21 -5.39
CA PHE A 10 1.69 -16.84 -4.97
C PHE A 10 0.33 -16.36 -5.47
N ARG A 11 0.05 -16.59 -6.76
CA ARG A 11 -1.23 -16.21 -7.38
C ARG A 11 -2.39 -16.96 -6.75
N GLN A 12 -2.26 -18.27 -6.55
CA GLN A 12 -3.29 -19.11 -5.92
C GLN A 12 -3.56 -18.71 -4.47
N ASP A 13 -2.52 -18.51 -3.67
CA ASP A 13 -2.64 -18.10 -2.27
C ASP A 13 -3.34 -16.74 -2.19
N THR A 14 -2.87 -15.75 -2.96
CA THR A 14 -3.45 -14.40 -3.02
C THR A 14 -4.91 -14.44 -3.44
N TYR A 15 -5.26 -15.25 -4.43
CA TYR A 15 -6.64 -15.41 -4.91
C TYR A 15 -7.59 -15.88 -3.80
N GLN A 16 -7.16 -16.77 -2.91
CA GLN A 16 -8.01 -17.21 -1.80
C GLN A 16 -8.21 -16.13 -0.72
N LEU A 17 -7.41 -15.07 -0.72
CA LEU A 17 -7.45 -14.00 0.27
C LEU A 17 -8.28 -12.78 -0.16
N LEU A 18 -8.75 -12.75 -1.41
CA LEU A 18 -9.55 -11.65 -1.98
C LEU A 18 -11.05 -11.70 -1.64
N GLY A 19 -11.50 -12.57 -0.74
CA GLY A 19 -12.88 -12.58 -0.26
C GLY A 19 -13.94 -12.86 -1.35
N ASN A 20 -15.07 -12.14 -1.29
CA ASN A 20 -16.17 -12.30 -2.25
C ASN A 20 -15.80 -11.65 -3.59
N ALA A 21 -16.41 -12.04 -4.70
CA ALA A 21 -16.07 -11.48 -6.02
C ALA A 21 -14.58 -11.61 -6.45
N LYS A 22 -13.77 -12.47 -5.79
CA LYS A 22 -12.35 -12.70 -6.12
C LYS A 22 -12.07 -12.95 -7.61
N ASP A 23 -12.98 -13.63 -8.31
CA ASP A 23 -12.84 -13.83 -9.75
C ASP A 23 -12.98 -12.53 -10.55
N ALA A 24 -13.94 -11.68 -10.19
CA ALA A 24 -14.14 -10.39 -10.82
C ALA A 24 -12.99 -9.43 -10.49
N THR A 25 -12.45 -9.49 -9.26
CA THR A 25 -11.28 -8.70 -8.88
C THR A 25 -10.03 -9.14 -9.65
N PHE A 26 -9.84 -10.44 -9.88
CA PHE A 26 -8.72 -10.92 -10.69
C PHE A 26 -8.82 -10.49 -12.15
N ASP A 27 -10.02 -10.59 -12.75
CA ASP A 27 -10.27 -10.04 -14.09
C ASP A 27 -10.01 -8.53 -14.12
N LEU A 28 -10.40 -7.79 -13.07
CA LEU A 28 -10.13 -6.36 -12.95
C LEU A 28 -8.63 -6.07 -12.85
N MET A 29 -7.87 -6.84 -12.06
CA MET A 29 -6.40 -6.71 -11.97
C MET A 29 -5.75 -6.94 -13.33
N ASP A 30 -6.10 -8.02 -14.01
CA ASP A 30 -5.58 -8.33 -15.34
C ASP A 30 -5.97 -7.23 -16.35
N SER A 31 -7.17 -6.65 -16.24
CA SER A 31 -7.57 -5.48 -17.02
C SER A 31 -6.75 -4.23 -16.71
N ILE A 32 -6.49 -3.91 -15.43
CA ILE A 32 -5.72 -2.72 -15.05
C ILE A 32 -4.29 -2.82 -15.59
N MET A 33 -3.68 -4.01 -15.51
CA MET A 33 -2.32 -4.24 -15.99
C MET A 33 -2.18 -4.17 -17.52
N THR A 34 -3.29 -4.35 -18.26
CA THR A 34 -3.29 -4.40 -19.74
C THR A 34 -3.89 -3.16 -20.39
N THR A 35 -4.64 -2.35 -19.64
CA THR A 35 -5.23 -1.09 -20.10
C THR A 35 -4.27 0.06 -19.87
N ARG A 36 -3.70 0.61 -20.96
CA ARG A 36 -2.73 1.72 -20.89
C ARG A 36 -3.31 2.99 -20.27
N ASN A 37 -4.53 3.34 -20.66
CA ASN A 37 -5.23 4.56 -20.21
C ASN A 37 -6.69 4.20 -19.95
N ALA A 38 -7.21 4.64 -18.81
CA ALA A 38 -8.62 4.59 -18.46
C ALA A 38 -9.05 5.96 -17.93
N TYR A 39 -10.18 6.46 -18.40
CA TYR A 39 -10.78 7.71 -17.92
C TYR A 39 -11.69 7.47 -16.72
N CYS A 40 -12.28 6.28 -16.63
CA CYS A 40 -13.12 5.89 -15.50
C CYS A 40 -12.97 4.40 -15.16
N LEU A 41 -13.48 4.00 -13.98
CA LEU A 41 -13.46 2.59 -13.55
C LEU A 41 -14.25 1.67 -14.52
N GLY A 42 -15.28 2.20 -15.17
CA GLY A 42 -16.05 1.47 -16.17
C GLY A 42 -15.23 1.06 -17.40
N ASP A 43 -14.20 1.83 -17.78
CA ASP A 43 -13.40 1.56 -18.98
C ASP A 43 -12.65 0.23 -18.89
N PHE A 44 -12.29 -0.22 -17.67
CA PHE A 44 -11.67 -1.53 -17.47
C PHE A 44 -12.60 -2.68 -17.89
N SER A 45 -13.92 -2.48 -17.89
CA SER A 45 -14.84 -3.50 -18.40
C SER A 45 -14.77 -3.73 -19.91
N LEU A 46 -14.16 -2.80 -20.66
CA LEU A 46 -13.96 -2.91 -22.10
C LEU A 46 -12.71 -3.72 -22.46
N SER A 47 -11.86 -4.04 -21.49
CA SER A 47 -10.66 -4.85 -21.72
C SER A 47 -11.04 -6.27 -22.12
N PRO A 48 -10.36 -6.88 -23.10
CA PRO A 48 -10.58 -8.29 -23.45
C PRO A 48 -10.23 -9.25 -22.29
N PHE A 49 -9.50 -8.77 -21.28
CA PHE A 49 -9.15 -9.53 -20.07
C PHE A 49 -10.23 -9.43 -18.98
N PHE A 50 -11.21 -8.55 -19.14
CA PHE A 50 -12.36 -8.46 -18.25
C PHE A 50 -13.56 -9.20 -18.84
N ARG A 51 -13.79 -10.45 -18.42
CA ARG A 51 -14.77 -11.35 -19.06
C ARG A 51 -16.21 -11.12 -18.59
N ARG A 52 -16.44 -10.11 -17.75
CA ARG A 52 -17.71 -9.85 -17.05
C ARG A 52 -18.38 -8.58 -17.57
N LYS A 53 -19.59 -8.32 -17.07
CA LYS A 53 -20.35 -7.11 -17.42
C LYS A 53 -19.80 -5.89 -16.68
N TRP A 54 -20.06 -4.71 -17.21
CA TRP A 54 -19.50 -3.45 -16.69
C TRP A 54 -19.78 -3.18 -15.21
N HIS A 55 -20.94 -3.54 -14.67
CA HIS A 55 -21.24 -3.35 -13.24
C HIS A 55 -20.34 -4.20 -12.33
N SER A 56 -19.84 -5.33 -12.84
CA SER A 56 -18.93 -6.18 -12.08
C SER A 56 -17.60 -5.51 -11.76
N THR A 57 -17.19 -4.44 -12.48
CA THR A 57 -15.98 -3.69 -12.09
C THR A 57 -16.20 -2.99 -10.75
N TYR A 58 -17.37 -2.38 -10.55
CA TYR A 58 -17.75 -1.72 -9.30
C TYR A 58 -17.97 -2.73 -8.18
N GLU A 59 -18.76 -3.78 -8.44
CA GLU A 59 -19.02 -4.86 -7.47
C GLU A 59 -17.72 -5.54 -7.02
N SER A 60 -16.75 -5.73 -7.93
CA SER A 60 -15.47 -6.35 -7.57
C SER A 60 -14.65 -5.57 -6.55
N ILE A 61 -14.83 -4.26 -6.44
CA ILE A 61 -14.15 -3.43 -5.43
C ILE A 61 -14.95 -3.43 -4.13
N GLU A 62 -16.28 -3.32 -4.23
CA GLU A 62 -17.18 -3.26 -3.07
C GLU A 62 -17.21 -4.57 -2.28
N ASP A 63 -17.23 -5.71 -2.99
CA ASP A 63 -17.45 -7.03 -2.40
C ASP A 63 -16.17 -7.78 -2.08
N CYS A 64 -15.05 -7.48 -2.76
CA CYS A 64 -13.74 -8.13 -2.53
C CYS A 64 -13.36 -8.19 -1.05
N ARG A 65 -13.34 -7.03 -0.39
CA ARG A 65 -13.02 -6.91 1.04
C ARG A 65 -11.87 -7.85 1.46
N PRO A 66 -10.68 -7.70 0.83
CA PRO A 66 -9.60 -8.66 0.98
C PRO A 66 -9.11 -8.72 2.42
N ASN A 67 -8.66 -9.89 2.87
CA ASN A 67 -8.07 -10.02 4.20
C ASN A 67 -6.66 -9.40 4.21
N ARG A 68 -6.60 -8.10 4.49
CA ARG A 68 -5.37 -7.28 4.46
C ARG A 68 -4.25 -7.85 5.33
N ASN A 69 -4.58 -8.36 6.51
CA ASN A 69 -3.60 -8.94 7.42
C ASN A 69 -3.02 -10.26 6.88
N GLN A 70 -3.85 -11.11 6.27
CA GLN A 70 -3.36 -12.34 5.65
C GLN A 70 -2.56 -12.06 4.37
N LEU A 71 -2.97 -11.07 3.56
CA LEU A 71 -2.21 -10.63 2.39
C LEU A 71 -0.84 -10.09 2.79
N MET A 72 -0.76 -9.22 3.80
CA MET A 72 0.52 -8.73 4.34
C MET A 72 1.42 -9.90 4.74
N LYS A 73 0.89 -10.88 5.48
CA LYS A 73 1.65 -12.08 5.87
C LYS A 73 2.13 -12.87 4.65
N ARG A 74 1.30 -12.97 3.60
CA ARG A 74 1.68 -13.62 2.36
C ARG A 74 2.79 -12.86 1.64
N TYR A 75 2.76 -11.53 1.61
CA TYR A 75 3.82 -10.71 1.01
C TYR A 75 5.14 -10.82 1.77
N VAL A 76 5.11 -10.87 3.10
CA VAL A 76 6.30 -11.08 3.92
C VAL A 76 7.02 -12.39 3.57
N GLN A 77 6.29 -13.44 3.17
CA GLN A 77 6.91 -14.70 2.73
C GLN A 77 7.71 -14.59 1.43
N GLU A 78 7.53 -13.53 0.65
CA GLU A 78 8.32 -13.27 -0.56
C GLU A 78 9.63 -12.51 -0.25
N ILE A 79 9.79 -12.00 0.97
CA ILE A 79 11.02 -11.39 1.46
C ILE A 79 12.06 -12.51 1.70
N PRO A 80 13.27 -12.42 1.12
CA PRO A 80 14.32 -13.39 1.38
C PRO A 80 14.77 -13.37 2.84
N GLU A 81 15.42 -14.43 3.29
CA GLU A 81 16.08 -14.43 4.60
C GLU A 81 17.28 -13.47 4.56
N LEU A 82 17.18 -12.38 5.33
CA LEU A 82 18.18 -11.32 5.43
C LEU A 82 18.61 -11.16 6.89
N GLU A 83 19.78 -10.55 7.11
CA GLU A 83 20.21 -10.17 8.47
C GLU A 83 19.27 -9.13 9.09
N TYR A 84 18.84 -8.17 8.26
CA TYR A 84 17.87 -7.16 8.60
C TYR A 84 16.90 -6.91 7.43
N VAL A 85 15.70 -6.46 7.76
CA VAL A 85 14.67 -6.07 6.78
C VAL A 85 14.58 -4.56 6.74
N LEU A 86 14.86 -3.97 5.59
CA LEU A 86 14.70 -2.54 5.34
C LEU A 86 13.26 -2.23 4.93
N LEU A 87 12.55 -1.47 5.75
CA LEU A 87 11.20 -1.01 5.48
C LEU A 87 11.21 0.50 5.26
N ALA A 88 10.33 0.98 4.38
CA ALA A 88 10.03 2.40 4.27
C ALA A 88 8.55 2.64 4.55
N ILE A 89 8.26 3.75 5.23
CA ILE A 89 6.89 4.20 5.47
C ILE A 89 6.76 5.63 4.96
N ASP A 90 5.69 5.86 4.20
CA ASP A 90 5.39 7.17 3.63
C ASP A 90 3.92 7.53 3.82
N HIS A 91 3.69 8.83 3.90
CA HIS A 91 2.36 9.43 3.97
C HIS A 91 2.09 10.21 2.69
N THR A 92 1.08 9.77 1.94
CA THR A 92 0.68 10.41 0.68
C THR A 92 -0.69 11.07 0.83
N ALA A 93 -0.73 12.36 0.57
CA ALA A 93 -1.97 13.12 0.46
C ALA A 93 -2.65 12.86 -0.90
N TRP A 94 -3.92 12.45 -0.89
CA TRP A 94 -4.73 12.33 -2.09
C TRP A 94 -5.75 13.46 -2.17
N GLU A 95 -5.49 14.43 -3.05
CA GLU A 95 -6.35 15.61 -3.24
C GLU A 95 -7.66 15.24 -3.92
N LEU A 96 -8.80 15.53 -3.27
CA LEU A 96 -10.13 15.14 -3.74
C LEU A 96 -11.12 16.29 -3.53
N LYS A 97 -10.78 17.44 -4.12
CA LYS A 97 -11.51 18.72 -4.00
C LYS A 97 -12.96 18.58 -4.48
N ASP A 98 -13.16 17.93 -5.62
CA ASP A 98 -14.48 17.82 -6.27
C ASP A 98 -15.34 16.66 -5.75
N ALA A 99 -14.77 15.75 -4.96
CA ALA A 99 -15.46 14.56 -4.43
C ALA A 99 -16.34 14.88 -3.20
N LYS A 100 -17.37 15.72 -3.38
CA LYS A 100 -18.18 16.27 -2.27
C LYS A 100 -18.86 15.22 -1.38
N THR A 101 -19.22 14.07 -1.96
CA THR A 101 -19.91 12.95 -1.29
C THR A 101 -18.95 11.99 -0.59
N MET A 102 -17.64 12.16 -0.76
CA MET A 102 -16.65 11.29 -0.14
C MET A 102 -16.59 11.54 1.37
N LYS A 103 -16.80 10.47 2.14
CA LYS A 103 -16.82 10.50 3.60
C LYS A 103 -15.43 10.77 4.17
N ASP A 104 -15.39 11.43 5.32
CA ASP A 104 -14.19 11.56 6.16
C ASP A 104 -12.99 12.19 5.40
N ARG A 105 -13.27 13.23 4.62
CA ARG A 105 -12.24 14.09 4.03
C ARG A 105 -11.69 15.04 5.09
N GLY A 106 -10.39 15.30 5.02
CA GLY A 106 -9.68 16.23 5.90
C GLY A 106 -8.75 17.15 5.13
N TYR A 107 -8.22 18.16 5.80
CA TYR A 107 -7.16 18.99 5.25
C TYR A 107 -5.84 18.23 5.31
N GLN A 108 -5.24 18.01 4.15
CA GLN A 108 -3.93 17.40 3.98
C GLN A 108 -2.91 18.45 3.60
N HIS A 109 -1.67 18.32 4.09
CA HIS A 109 -0.58 19.18 3.66
C HIS A 109 -0.24 18.89 2.19
N SER A 110 -0.08 19.94 1.38
CA SER A 110 0.33 19.83 -0.02
C SER A 110 1.21 21.02 -0.37
N ALA A 111 2.48 20.73 -0.68
CA ALA A 111 3.46 21.74 -1.09
C ALA A 111 3.08 22.42 -2.43
N ALA A 112 2.25 21.76 -3.25
CA ALA A 112 1.75 22.31 -4.50
C ALA A 112 0.58 23.30 -4.33
N SER A 113 -0.02 23.36 -3.14
CA SER A 113 -1.13 24.27 -2.85
C SER A 113 -0.63 25.63 -2.37
N LYS A 114 -1.22 26.71 -2.90
CA LYS A 114 -0.91 28.10 -2.47
C LYS A 114 -1.10 28.32 -0.97
N ASN A 115 -2.03 27.59 -0.36
CA ASN A 115 -2.35 27.70 1.06
C ASN A 115 -1.68 26.59 1.89
N GLY A 116 -0.78 25.80 1.28
CA GLY A 116 -0.08 24.67 1.91
C GLY A 116 -0.98 23.48 2.28
N THR A 117 -2.30 23.58 2.04
CA THR A 117 -3.28 22.54 2.39
C THR A 117 -4.31 22.33 1.30
N VAL A 118 -4.85 21.12 1.24
CA VAL A 118 -5.84 20.67 0.25
C VAL A 118 -6.84 19.72 0.90
N LEU A 119 -8.09 19.80 0.47
CA LEU A 119 -9.13 18.89 0.94
C LEU A 119 -8.99 17.53 0.24
N GLY A 120 -8.90 16.46 1.03
CA GLY A 120 -8.64 15.13 0.50
C GLY A 120 -8.63 14.05 1.57
N GLN A 121 -7.93 12.96 1.30
CA GLN A 121 -7.68 11.87 2.25
C GLN A 121 -6.17 11.60 2.33
N GLY A 122 -5.69 11.23 3.50
CA GLY A 122 -4.32 10.77 3.70
C GLY A 122 -4.23 9.26 3.62
N TYR A 123 -3.15 8.74 3.06
CA TYR A 123 -2.84 7.31 3.02
C TYR A 123 -1.44 7.07 3.55
N SER A 124 -1.28 5.99 4.31
CA SER A 124 0.01 5.53 4.81
C SER A 124 0.37 4.21 4.16
N THR A 125 1.57 4.15 3.57
CA THR A 125 2.08 2.96 2.89
C THR A 125 3.33 2.47 3.59
N ILE A 126 3.37 1.19 3.94
CA ILE A 126 4.58 0.52 4.40
C ILE A 126 5.03 -0.48 3.34
N VAL A 127 6.29 -0.38 2.93
CA VAL A 127 6.88 -1.21 1.87
C VAL A 127 8.18 -1.84 2.36
N TRP A 128 8.51 -3.00 1.81
CA TRP A 128 9.86 -3.56 1.92
C TRP A 128 10.72 -3.06 0.76
N LEU A 129 11.94 -2.62 1.09
CA LEU A 129 12.94 -2.17 0.15
C LEU A 129 13.99 -3.28 -0.03
N PRO A 130 14.17 -3.83 -1.24
CA PRO A 130 15.22 -4.79 -1.51
C PRO A 130 16.60 -4.12 -1.50
N GLU A 131 17.62 -4.82 -1.01
CA GLU A 131 19.00 -4.31 -1.02
C GLU A 131 19.56 -4.17 -2.46
N GLY A 132 20.38 -3.13 -2.66
CA GLY A 132 21.05 -2.80 -3.92
C GLY A 132 20.33 -1.74 -4.77
N GLU A 133 20.91 -1.41 -5.93
CA GLU A 133 20.30 -0.50 -6.91
C GLU A 133 19.10 -1.17 -7.59
N ARG A 134 17.94 -1.11 -6.94
CA ARG A 134 16.68 -1.68 -7.44
C ARG A 134 15.59 -0.63 -7.40
N SER A 135 14.91 -0.44 -8.53
CA SER A 135 13.86 0.58 -8.71
C SER A 135 12.45 0.08 -8.35
N TRP A 136 12.34 -0.89 -7.45
CA TRP A 136 11.05 -1.48 -7.06
C TRP A 136 10.97 -1.69 -5.55
N ALA A 137 9.75 -1.64 -5.02
CA ALA A 137 9.44 -1.93 -3.63
C ALA A 137 8.25 -2.87 -3.54
N LEU A 138 8.24 -3.74 -2.52
CA LEU A 138 7.11 -4.63 -2.25
C LEU A 138 6.15 -3.95 -1.27
N PRO A 139 4.93 -3.57 -1.69
CA PRO A 139 3.96 -3.02 -0.77
C PRO A 139 3.49 -4.08 0.23
N LEU A 140 3.73 -3.85 1.52
CA LEU A 140 3.26 -4.74 2.58
C LEU A 140 1.85 -4.37 3.01
N ARG A 141 1.60 -3.07 3.20
CA ARG A 141 0.27 -2.52 3.46
C ARG A 141 0.13 -1.10 2.94
N HIS A 142 -1.08 -0.79 2.48
CA HIS A 142 -1.51 0.54 2.11
C HIS A 142 -2.86 0.81 2.76
N GLU A 143 -2.90 1.78 3.68
CA GLU A 143 -4.07 2.04 4.51
C GLU A 143 -4.43 3.51 4.53
N ARG A 144 -5.73 3.78 4.55
CA ARG A 144 -6.24 5.13 4.73
C ARG A 144 -6.02 5.60 6.18
N ILE A 145 -5.65 6.87 6.32
CA ILE A 145 -5.62 7.61 7.58
C ILE A 145 -6.98 8.30 7.75
N THR A 146 -7.71 7.98 8.82
CA THR A 146 -9.00 8.63 9.12
C THR A 146 -8.79 9.98 9.80
N SER A 147 -9.82 10.84 9.85
CA SER A 147 -9.73 12.13 10.56
C SER A 147 -9.48 12.03 12.07
N PHE A 148 -9.63 10.85 12.66
CA PHE A 148 -9.38 10.58 14.07
C PHE A 148 -7.96 10.06 14.34
N GLU A 149 -7.16 9.86 13.30
CA GLU A 149 -5.81 9.30 13.38
C GLU A 149 -4.77 10.30 12.89
N THR A 150 -3.55 10.16 13.37
CA THR A 150 -2.40 10.91 12.86
C THR A 150 -1.55 10.02 11.96
N PRO A 151 -0.80 10.59 11.00
CA PRO A 151 0.14 9.84 10.17
C PRO A 151 1.13 9.01 10.99
N ILE A 152 1.67 9.59 12.07
CA ILE A 152 2.58 8.94 13.03
C ILE A 152 1.91 7.73 13.70
N ALA A 153 0.69 7.89 14.21
CA ALA A 153 -0.02 6.80 14.88
C ALA A 153 -0.35 5.65 13.91
N LYS A 154 -0.75 5.96 12.67
CA LYS A 154 -1.02 4.96 11.64
C LYS A 154 0.24 4.21 11.23
N ALA A 155 1.33 4.92 10.95
CA ALA A 155 2.62 4.34 10.58
C ALA A 155 3.17 3.43 11.68
N LYS A 156 3.08 3.85 12.95
CA LYS A 156 3.47 3.02 14.11
C LYS A 156 2.65 1.74 14.15
N TRP A 157 1.33 1.83 14.00
CA TRP A 157 0.47 0.64 14.00
C TRP A 157 0.81 -0.31 12.85
N GLN A 158 1.02 0.21 11.63
CA GLN A 158 1.44 -0.60 10.48
C GLN A 158 2.76 -1.32 10.74
N LEU A 159 3.75 -0.60 11.29
CA LEU A 159 5.05 -1.15 11.66
C LEU A 159 4.90 -2.28 12.70
N GLN A 160 4.08 -2.08 13.73
CA GLN A 160 3.81 -3.10 14.74
C GLN A 160 3.18 -4.36 14.13
N GLU A 161 2.23 -4.22 13.20
CA GLU A 161 1.62 -5.36 12.52
C GLU A 161 2.61 -6.14 11.65
N VAL A 162 3.50 -5.42 10.95
CA VAL A 162 4.56 -6.06 10.14
C VAL A 162 5.59 -6.76 11.04
N CYS A 163 6.06 -6.11 12.10
CA CYS A 163 7.02 -6.68 13.05
C CYS A 163 6.50 -7.92 13.79
N LYS A 164 5.18 -8.10 13.91
CA LYS A 164 4.60 -9.36 14.44
C LYS A 164 4.83 -10.56 13.50
N THR A 165 5.12 -10.30 12.22
CA THR A 165 5.27 -11.34 11.19
C THR A 165 6.74 -11.56 10.82
N ILE A 166 7.58 -10.54 10.94
CA ILE A 166 9.00 -10.58 10.63
C ILE A 166 9.79 -10.95 11.89
N GLN A 167 10.64 -11.96 11.80
CA GLN A 167 11.48 -12.41 12.93
C GLN A 167 12.85 -11.72 12.95
N GLN A 168 13.31 -11.26 11.78
CA GLN A 168 14.57 -10.55 11.59
C GLN A 168 14.53 -9.16 12.23
N LYS A 169 15.71 -8.56 12.41
CA LYS A 169 15.81 -7.15 12.82
C LYS A 169 15.21 -6.27 11.74
N VAL A 170 14.46 -5.25 12.14
CA VAL A 170 13.82 -4.32 11.20
C VAL A 170 14.51 -2.96 11.28
N LEU A 171 14.94 -2.46 10.13
CA LEU A 171 15.36 -1.08 9.92
C LEU A 171 14.22 -0.34 9.24
N VAL A 172 13.87 0.84 9.74
CA VAL A 172 12.80 1.66 9.15
C VAL A 172 13.36 2.98 8.67
N VAL A 173 12.99 3.33 7.45
CA VAL A 173 13.40 4.49 6.68
C VAL A 173 12.18 5.40 6.52
N LEU A 174 12.29 6.64 6.98
CA LEU A 174 11.18 7.60 7.07
C LEU A 174 11.65 8.97 6.61
N ASP A 175 10.74 9.79 6.11
CA ASP A 175 11.03 11.18 5.79
C ASP A 175 11.09 12.08 7.04
N CYS A 176 11.24 13.39 6.83
CA CYS A 176 11.32 14.36 7.92
C CYS A 176 10.00 14.55 8.70
N GLU A 177 8.84 14.16 8.15
CA GLU A 177 7.55 14.22 8.86
C GLU A 177 7.62 13.38 10.15
N TYR A 178 8.32 12.26 10.10
CA TYR A 178 8.49 11.34 11.22
C TYR A 178 9.74 11.60 12.07
N GLY A 179 10.59 12.56 11.69
CA GLY A 179 11.84 12.93 12.37
C GLY A 179 11.65 13.70 13.68
N ASN A 180 10.68 13.31 14.51
CA ASN A 180 10.32 14.00 15.73
C ASN A 180 10.27 13.07 16.95
N SER A 181 10.26 13.65 18.15
CA SER A 181 10.23 12.89 19.40
C SER A 181 8.98 12.03 19.58
N SER A 182 7.86 12.42 18.96
CA SER A 182 6.61 11.65 19.02
C SER A 182 6.77 10.28 18.39
N TRP A 183 7.45 10.19 17.24
CA TRP A 183 7.75 8.89 16.62
C TRP A 183 8.62 8.02 17.53
N VAL A 184 9.78 8.53 17.95
CA VAL A 184 10.75 7.80 18.78
C VAL A 184 10.12 7.28 20.08
N ASN A 185 9.34 8.12 20.76
CA ASN A 185 8.65 7.75 21.99
C ASN A 185 7.56 6.69 21.75
N GLN A 186 6.93 6.72 20.58
CA GLN A 186 5.86 5.80 20.24
C GLN A 186 6.35 4.43 19.74
N THR A 187 7.48 4.35 19.05
CA THR A 187 8.00 3.08 18.51
C THR A 187 8.90 2.32 19.49
N GLY A 188 9.47 2.99 20.49
CA GLY A 188 10.30 2.36 21.52
C GLY A 188 11.64 1.80 20.99
N SER A 189 12.41 1.16 21.88
CA SER A 189 13.80 0.72 21.62
C SER A 189 13.95 -0.51 20.70
N SER A 190 12.86 -1.08 20.19
CA SER A 190 12.88 -2.36 19.46
C SER A 190 13.06 -2.22 17.95
N VAL A 191 13.08 -0.98 17.43
CA VAL A 191 13.25 -0.67 16.02
C VAL A 191 14.39 0.34 15.86
N CYS A 192 15.34 0.06 14.98
CA CYS A 192 16.37 1.02 14.64
C CYS A 192 15.84 1.90 13.51
N VAL A 193 15.76 3.21 13.77
CA VAL A 193 15.21 4.21 12.84
C VAL A 193 16.37 4.88 12.13
N MET A 194 16.35 4.87 10.80
CA MET A 194 17.23 5.69 9.98
C MET A 194 16.39 6.76 9.27
N GLN A 195 16.78 8.02 9.40
CA GLN A 195 16.11 9.11 8.71
C GLN A 195 16.56 9.15 7.24
N TRP A 196 15.60 9.22 6.33
CA TRP A 196 15.81 9.31 4.89
C TRP A 196 15.45 10.71 4.41
N THR A 197 16.23 11.21 3.45
CA THR A 197 16.06 12.57 2.92
C THR A 197 15.52 12.58 1.49
N GLY A 198 15.04 11.45 0.96
CA GLY A 198 14.45 11.36 -0.39
C GLY A 198 12.92 11.32 -0.38
N VAL A 199 12.30 11.25 -1.58
CA VAL A 199 10.85 11.08 -1.80
C VAL A 199 10.60 9.71 -2.44
N ILE A 200 9.65 8.91 -1.92
CA ILE A 200 9.35 7.55 -2.45
C ILE A 200 8.65 7.59 -3.83
N GLY A 201 8.30 8.78 -4.32
CA GLY A 201 7.54 9.01 -5.56
C GLY A 201 8.17 8.45 -6.85
N ASP A 202 9.47 8.15 -6.87
CA ASP A 202 10.16 7.58 -8.04
C ASP A 202 10.33 6.04 -7.97
N VAL A 203 9.75 5.38 -6.97
CA VAL A 203 9.80 3.91 -6.86
C VAL A 203 8.61 3.31 -7.60
N THR A 204 8.89 2.46 -8.59
CA THR A 204 7.84 1.70 -9.27
C THR A 204 7.28 0.67 -8.28
N LEU A 205 6.04 0.85 -7.83
CA LEU A 205 5.29 -0.16 -7.11
C LEU A 205 4.97 -1.29 -8.10
N MET A 206 5.48 -2.51 -7.84
CA MET A 206 5.14 -3.72 -8.59
C MET A 206 4.32 -4.68 -7.72
#